data_AF-A0A914JKF6-F1
#
_entry.id   AF-A0A914JKF6-F1
#
_cell.length_a   1.000
_cell.length_b   1.000
_cell.length_c   1.000
_cell.angle_alpha   90.00
_cell.angle_beta   90.00
_cell.angle_gamma   90.00
#
_symmetry.space_group_name_H-M   'P 1'
#
loop_
_entity.id
_entity.type
_entity.pdbx_description
1 polymer ?
#
loop_
_entity_poly.entity_id
_entity_poly.type
_entity_poly.pdbx_seq_one_letter_code
_entity_poly.pdbx_strand_id
1 'polypeptide(L)'
;MDTISDFQKRLSNARRIVLIGNGGIANELAYELKNVEIIWAIRHQTIAASYLDKQAATLFLPRLQQGRLSNTIKSDIKVDKYTIENNNQQMNPWTHGGCALGPHWLAKLHQNEIKSINQVGF
;
A
#
# COMPACT_ATOMS: atom_id res chain seq x y z
N MET A 1 4.60 -19.45 -4.99
CA MET A 1 4.17 -18.31 -4.16
C MET A 1 3.88 -17.18 -5.11
N ASP A 2 2.60 -16.93 -5.41
CA ASP A 2 2.21 -15.83 -6.30
C ASP A 2 2.69 -14.51 -5.70
N THR A 3 3.45 -13.77 -6.49
CA THR A 3 4.24 -12.62 -6.03
C THR A 3 3.42 -11.34 -6.09
N ILE A 4 3.91 -10.27 -5.42
CA ILE A 4 3.36 -8.91 -5.56
C ILE A 4 3.29 -8.49 -7.04
N SER A 5 4.23 -8.95 -7.87
CA SER A 5 4.25 -8.69 -9.31
C SER A 5 3.03 -9.28 -10.03
N ASP A 6 2.62 -10.50 -9.67
CA ASP A 6 1.44 -11.14 -10.27
C ASP A 6 0.16 -10.40 -9.89
N PHE A 7 0.07 -9.95 -8.64
CA PHE A 7 -1.02 -9.09 -8.18
C PHE A 7 -1.06 -7.76 -8.95
N GLN A 8 0.08 -7.10 -9.12
CA GLN A 8 0.18 -5.85 -9.89
C GLN A 8 -0.24 -6.03 -11.35
N LYS A 9 0.21 -7.10 -12.00
CA LYS A 9 -0.14 -7.40 -13.40
C LYS A 9 -1.63 -7.68 -13.58
N ARG A 10 -2.26 -8.35 -12.62
CA ARG A 10 -3.71 -8.58 -12.62
C ARG A 10 -4.46 -7.27 -12.38
N LEU A 11 -3.99 -6.48 -11.43
CA LEU A 11 -4.59 -5.21 -11.04
C LEU A 11 -4.53 -4.17 -12.17
N SER A 12 -3.43 -4.10 -12.94
CA SER A 12 -3.27 -3.12 -14.03
C SER A 12 -4.32 -3.24 -15.13
N ASN A 13 -4.93 -4.41 -15.29
CA ASN A 13 -5.96 -4.67 -16.29
C ASN A 13 -7.37 -4.81 -15.69
N ALA A 14 -7.51 -4.69 -14.37
CA ALA A 14 -8.77 -4.92 -13.68
C ALA A 14 -9.67 -3.68 -13.76
N ARG A 15 -10.91 -3.86 -14.25
CA ARG A 15 -11.95 -2.83 -14.16
C ARG A 15 -12.62 -2.77 -12.79
N ARG A 16 -12.69 -3.92 -12.12
CA ARG A 16 -13.36 -4.10 -10.83
C ARG A 16 -12.61 -5.10 -9.98
N ILE A 17 -12.57 -4.84 -8.68
CA ILE A 17 -12.03 -5.75 -7.68
C ILE A 17 -13.04 -5.97 -6.56
N VAL A 18 -12.99 -7.15 -5.97
CA VAL A 18 -13.68 -7.44 -4.71
C VAL A 18 -12.63 -7.43 -3.61
N LEU A 19 -12.75 -6.49 -2.69
CA LEU A 19 -11.91 -6.39 -1.51
C LEU A 19 -12.63 -7.06 -0.34
N ILE A 20 -11.99 -8.02 0.32
CA ILE A 20 -12.57 -8.76 1.44
C ILE A 20 -11.75 -8.50 2.71
N GLY A 21 -12.42 -8.11 3.79
CA GLY A 21 -11.81 -7.92 5.10
C GLY A 21 -11.69 -6.45 5.50
N ASN A 22 -11.40 -6.20 6.78
CA ASN A 22 -11.42 -4.87 7.40
C ASN A 22 -10.12 -4.52 8.16
N GLY A 23 -9.05 -5.26 7.89
CA GLY A 23 -7.75 -5.03 8.52
C GLY A 23 -7.02 -3.82 7.90
N GLY A 24 -5.87 -3.43 8.47
CA GLY A 24 -5.08 -2.29 8.00
C GLY A 24 -4.79 -2.34 6.49
N ILE A 25 -4.37 -3.51 5.98
CA ILE A 25 -4.08 -3.71 4.55
C ILE A 25 -5.30 -3.43 3.65
N ALA A 26 -6.50 -3.85 4.06
CA ALA A 26 -7.71 -3.61 3.28
C ALA A 26 -8.07 -2.13 3.24
N ASN A 27 -8.00 -1.45 4.39
CA ASN A 27 -8.25 -0.01 4.47
C ASN A 27 -7.24 0.79 3.62
N GLU A 28 -5.96 0.41 3.66
CA GLU A 28 -4.93 1.03 2.84
C GLU A 28 -5.15 0.75 1.34
N LEU A 29 -5.46 -0.49 0.93
CA LEU A 29 -5.81 -0.79 -0.47
C LEU A 29 -7.00 0.03 -0.95
N ALA A 30 -8.05 0.14 -0.16
CA ALA A 30 -9.23 0.92 -0.51
C ALA A 30 -8.92 2.42 -0.70
N TYR A 31 -7.97 2.95 0.09
CA TYR A 31 -7.51 4.34 -0.04
C TYR A 31 -6.57 4.58 -1.24
N GLU A 32 -5.77 3.58 -1.58
CA GLU A 32 -4.67 3.73 -2.55
C GLU A 32 -5.05 3.38 -3.97
N LEU A 33 -5.95 2.43 -4.16
CA LEU A 33 -6.35 1.96 -5.46
C LEU A 33 -7.20 3.01 -6.19
N LYS A 34 -6.84 3.28 -7.44
CA LYS A 34 -7.50 4.24 -8.32
C LYS A 34 -7.87 3.58 -9.64
N ASN A 35 -8.78 4.22 -10.37
CA ASN A 35 -9.19 3.81 -11.72
C ASN A 35 -9.71 2.37 -11.78
N VAL A 36 -10.20 1.85 -10.65
CA VAL A 36 -10.78 0.52 -10.50
C VAL A 36 -11.97 0.61 -9.56
N GLU A 37 -13.06 -0.05 -9.92
CA GLU A 37 -14.25 -0.12 -9.07
C GLU A 37 -13.99 -1.10 -7.91
N ILE A 38 -14.12 -0.63 -6.67
CA ILE A 38 -13.90 -1.44 -5.48
C ILE A 38 -15.25 -1.85 -4.88
N ILE A 39 -15.56 -3.15 -4.91
CA ILE A 39 -16.64 -3.73 -4.13
C ILE A 39 -16.04 -4.24 -2.82
N TRP A 40 -16.32 -3.55 -1.72
CA TRP A 40 -15.72 -3.89 -0.43
C TRP A 40 -16.69 -4.65 0.48
N ALA A 41 -16.37 -5.92 0.75
CA ALA A 41 -17.12 -6.79 1.65
C ALA A 41 -16.52 -6.76 3.07
N ILE A 42 -17.27 -6.21 4.02
CA ILE A 42 -16.88 -6.06 5.43
C ILE A 42 -17.93 -6.73 6.32
N ARG A 43 -17.48 -7.60 7.24
CA ARG A 43 -18.35 -8.21 8.28
C ARG A 43 -18.69 -7.27 9.43
N HIS A 44 -17.79 -6.33 9.73
CA HIS A 44 -17.91 -5.41 10.87
C HIS A 44 -18.89 -4.27 10.57
N GLN A 45 -19.38 -3.60 11.61
CA GLN A 45 -20.32 -2.47 11.48
C GLN A 45 -19.67 -1.21 10.91
N THR A 46 -18.36 -1.04 11.09
CA THR A 46 -17.61 0.15 10.64
C THR A 46 -16.31 -0.25 9.94
N ILE A 47 -15.78 0.64 9.11
CA ILE A 47 -14.42 0.51 8.57
C ILE A 47 -13.39 0.61 9.69
N ALA A 48 -12.24 -0.04 9.52
CA ALA A 48 -11.12 -0.04 10.47
C ALA A 48 -11.56 -0.31 11.93
N ALA A 49 -12.57 -1.16 12.15
CA ALA A 49 -13.21 -1.35 13.45
C ALA A 49 -12.26 -1.87 14.56
N SER A 50 -11.12 -2.45 14.18
CA SER A 50 -10.07 -2.88 15.12
C SER A 50 -9.17 -1.73 15.61
N TYR A 51 -9.24 -0.57 14.97
CA TYR A 51 -8.34 0.57 15.21
C TYR A 51 -9.09 1.88 15.52
N LEU A 52 -10.31 2.02 15.00
CA LEU A 52 -11.13 3.21 15.16
C LEU A 52 -12.43 2.87 15.87
N ASP A 53 -12.87 3.77 16.75
CA ASP A 53 -14.25 3.75 17.23
C ASP A 53 -15.23 4.15 16.12
N LYS A 54 -16.53 4.05 16.41
CA LYS A 54 -17.59 4.34 15.45
C LYS A 54 -17.57 5.79 14.94
N GLN A 55 -17.27 6.76 15.80
CA GLN A 55 -17.28 8.17 15.44
C GLN A 55 -16.08 8.51 14.55
N ALA A 56 -14.90 8.04 14.93
CA ALA A 56 -13.68 8.18 14.15
C ALA A 56 -13.81 7.50 12.78
N ALA A 57 -14.38 6.30 12.72
CA ALA A 57 -14.62 5.61 11.45
C ALA A 57 -15.56 6.38 10.53
N THR A 58 -16.62 6.98 11.09
CA THR A 58 -17.58 7.80 10.32
C THR A 58 -16.91 9.06 9.77
N LEU A 59 -16.05 9.71 10.56
CA LEU A 59 -15.28 10.87 10.12
C LEU A 59 -14.24 10.51 9.05
N PHE A 60 -13.67 9.30 9.12
CA PHE A 60 -12.61 8.85 8.22
C PHE A 60 -13.13 8.37 6.86
N LEU A 61 -14.35 7.81 6.81
CA LEU A 61 -14.92 7.23 5.59
C LEU A 61 -14.91 8.16 4.37
N PRO A 62 -15.28 9.46 4.47
CA PRO A 62 -15.20 10.37 3.32
C PRO A 62 -13.78 10.54 2.78
N ARG A 63 -12.76 10.57 3.66
CA ARG A 63 -11.36 10.66 3.23
C ARG A 63 -10.90 9.38 2.55
N LEU A 64 -11.37 8.24 3.03
CA LEU A 64 -11.07 6.96 2.40
C LEU A 64 -11.69 6.86 1.00
N GLN A 65 -12.91 7.35 0.81
CA GLN A 65 -13.59 7.41 -0.49
C GLN A 65 -12.96 8.40 -1.47
N GLN A 66 -12.41 9.51 -0.99
CA GLN A 66 -11.62 10.43 -1.82
C GLN A 66 -10.37 9.75 -2.39
N GLY A 67 -9.85 8.75 -1.67
CA GLY A 67 -8.61 8.08 -1.98
C GLY A 67 -7.42 9.04 -1.93
N ARG A 68 -6.24 8.54 -2.31
CA ARG A 68 -5.07 9.41 -2.45
C ARG A 68 -5.30 10.48 -3.54
N LEU A 69 -4.97 11.74 -3.31
CA LEU A 69 -4.92 12.75 -4.37
C LEU A 69 -3.70 12.52 -5.28
N SER A 70 -3.83 12.69 -6.59
CA SER A 70 -2.73 12.45 -7.57
C SER A 70 -1.48 13.29 -7.30
N ASN A 71 -1.63 14.44 -6.66
CA ASN A 71 -0.56 15.43 -6.47
C ASN A 71 0.08 15.33 -5.08
N THR A 72 -0.37 14.41 -4.23
CA THR A 72 0.26 14.16 -2.93
C THR A 72 1.45 13.24 -3.14
N ILE A 73 2.63 13.84 -3.33
CA ILE A 73 3.90 13.13 -3.26
C ILE A 73 3.97 12.50 -1.88
N LYS A 74 4.16 11.17 -1.80
CA LYS A 74 4.59 10.55 -0.55
C LYS A 74 5.95 11.14 -0.23
N SER A 75 6.01 12.14 0.64
CA SER A 75 7.26 12.50 1.31
C SER A 75 7.80 11.20 1.91
N ASP A 76 9.08 10.89 1.68
CA ASP A 76 9.71 9.72 2.25
C ASP A 76 9.40 9.65 3.75
N ILE A 77 8.58 8.67 4.13
CA ILE A 77 8.24 8.45 5.53
C ILE A 77 9.51 7.93 6.17
N LYS A 78 10.16 8.77 7.00
CA LYS A 78 11.29 8.33 7.81
C LYS A 78 10.76 7.34 8.83
N VAL A 79 11.05 6.06 8.62
CA VAL A 79 10.74 4.97 9.56
C VAL A 79 12.05 4.52 10.19
N ASP A 80 12.12 4.57 11.52
CA ASP A 80 13.25 4.03 12.26
C ASP A 80 13.19 2.50 12.20
N LYS A 81 14.25 1.88 11.63
CA LYS A 81 14.41 0.43 11.63
C LYS A 81 15.34 0.04 12.77
N TYR A 82 14.85 -0.77 13.69
CA TYR A 82 15.70 -1.43 14.68
C TYR A 82 16.36 -2.64 14.05
N THR A 83 17.68 -2.58 13.87
CA THR A 83 18.50 -3.73 13.48
C THR A 83 19.18 -4.26 14.74
N ILE A 84 19.10 -5.56 15.00
CA ILE A 84 19.93 -6.20 16.01
C ILE A 84 21.31 -6.39 15.39
N GLU A 85 22.33 -5.74 15.96
CA GLU A 85 23.72 -5.95 15.56
C GLU A 85 24.14 -7.36 15.98
N ASN A 86 24.08 -8.32 15.06
CA ASN A 86 24.71 -9.62 15.25
C ASN A 86 26.17 -9.50 14.83
N ASN A 87 27.06 -9.53 15.81
CA ASN A 87 28.44 -9.07 15.75
C ASN A 87 29.39 -9.88 14.83
N ASN A 88 28.91 -10.69 13.88
CA ASN A 88 29.76 -11.56 13.07
C ASN A 88 29.33 -11.85 11.63
N GLN A 89 28.31 -11.20 11.07
CA GLN A 89 27.99 -11.37 9.64
C GLN A 89 27.54 -10.04 9.03
N GLN A 90 28.21 -9.61 7.94
CA GLN A 90 27.70 -8.56 7.06
C GLN A 90 26.40 -9.08 6.41
N MET A 91 25.30 -8.94 7.14
CA MET A 91 23.98 -9.37 6.69
C MET A 91 23.35 -8.22 5.91
N ASN A 92 23.03 -8.46 4.65
CA ASN A 92 22.28 -7.51 3.83
C ASN A 92 20.97 -7.13 4.55
N PRO A 93 20.69 -5.84 4.82
CA PRO A 93 19.47 -5.38 5.50
C PRO A 93 18.16 -5.82 4.83
N TRP A 94 18.26 -6.28 3.59
CA TRP A 94 17.14 -6.73 2.74
C TRP A 94 16.81 -8.22 2.88
N THR A 95 17.69 -9.07 3.43
CA THR A 95 17.47 -10.53 3.46
C THR A 95 16.62 -11.01 4.63
N HIS A 96 16.43 -10.17 5.66
CA HIS A 96 15.71 -10.51 6.90
C HIS A 96 14.50 -9.61 7.15
N GLY A 97 13.93 -9.01 6.10
CA GLY A 97 12.66 -8.29 6.23
C GLY A 97 11.60 -9.24 6.78
N GLY A 98 11.22 -9.06 8.04
CA GLY A 98 10.14 -9.82 8.65
C GLY A 98 8.87 -9.77 7.79
N CYS A 99 7.98 -10.74 7.98
CA CYS A 99 6.72 -10.86 7.25
C CYS A 99 5.78 -9.64 7.37
N ALA A 100 6.04 -8.73 8.30
CA ALA A 100 5.40 -7.43 8.39
C ALA A 100 6.18 -6.38 7.56
N LEU A 101 5.80 -6.21 6.30
CA LEU A 101 6.37 -5.15 5.44
C LEU A 101 6.05 -3.73 5.93
N GLY A 102 5.10 -3.57 6.87
CA GLY A 102 4.62 -2.27 7.33
C GLY A 102 4.19 -1.38 6.15
N PRO A 103 4.16 -0.05 6.27
CA PRO A 103 3.75 0.86 5.18
C PRO A 103 4.61 0.77 3.89
N HIS A 104 5.69 -0.01 3.87
CA HIS A 104 6.56 -0.19 2.70
C HIS A 104 6.00 -1.18 1.66
N TRP A 105 4.98 -1.99 1.95
CA TRP A 105 4.37 -2.87 0.93
C TRP A 105 3.82 -2.05 -0.25
N LEU A 106 3.27 -0.88 0.06
CA LEU A 106 2.70 0.07 -0.90
C LEU A 106 3.76 0.75 -1.78
N ALA A 107 5.01 0.90 -1.31
CA ALA A 107 6.10 1.43 -2.15
C ALA A 107 6.38 0.52 -3.36
N LYS A 108 6.08 -0.78 -3.24
CA LYS A 108 6.21 -1.74 -4.34
C LYS A 108 5.07 -1.66 -5.35
N LEU A 109 3.94 -1.00 -5.03
CA LEU A 109 2.79 -0.85 -5.94
C LEU A 109 2.95 0.25 -6.99
N HIS A 110 4.01 1.07 -6.94
CA HIS A 110 4.20 2.14 -7.91
C HIS A 110 4.23 1.59 -9.35
N GLN A 111 3.25 1.99 -10.15
CA GLN A 111 3.19 1.73 -11.59
C GLN A 111 4.31 2.50 -12.29
N ASN A 112 4.93 1.86 -13.27
CA ASN A 112 5.92 2.47 -14.17
C ASN A 112 5.26 3.56 -15.02
N GLU A 113 5.45 4.81 -14.63
CA GLU A 113 5.37 6.02 -15.46
C GLU A 113 6.59 6.86 -15.00
N ILE A 114 7.67 7.12 -15.72
CA ILE A 114 7.93 7.35 -17.15
C ILE A 114 9.39 6.91 -17.44
N LYS A 115 9.61 6.08 -18.46
CA LYS A 115 10.88 6.08 -19.23
C LYS A 115 10.67 6.96 -20.46
N SER A 116 11.73 7.68 -20.84
CA SER A 116 11.86 8.71 -21.90
C SER A 116 11.40 10.11 -21.44
N ILE A 117 12.16 11.20 -21.58
CA ILE A 117 13.04 11.64 -22.67
C ILE A 117 14.14 12.57 -22.10
N ASN A 118 15.30 12.63 -22.79
CA ASN A 118 16.48 13.52 -22.64
C ASN A 118 17.73 12.96 -21.94
N GLN A 119 18.40 12.04 -22.62
CA GLN A 119 19.84 12.21 -22.89
C GLN A 119 20.11 11.85 -24.36
N VAL A 120 20.18 12.87 -25.21
CA VAL A 120 20.98 12.80 -26.44
C VAL A 120 22.07 13.84 -26.24
N GLY A 121 23.30 13.37 -26.04
CA GLY A 121 24.48 14.18 -26.26
C GLY A 121 24.70 14.33 -27.75
N PHE A 122 24.90 15.57 -28.18
CA PHE A 122 26.00 16.02 -29.03
C PHE A 122 26.35 17.44 -28.58
#